data_AF-A0A844SD34-F1
#
_entry.id   AF-A0A844SD34-F1
#
_cell.length_a   1.000
_cell.length_b   1.000
_cell.length_c   1.000
_cell.angle_alpha   90.00
_cell.angle_beta   90.00
_cell.angle_gamma   90.00
#
_symmetry.space_group_name_H-M   'P 1'
#
loop_
_entity.id
_entity.type
_entity.pdbx_description
1 polymer ?
#
loop_
_entity_poly.entity_id
_entity_poly.type
_entity_poly.pdbx_seq_one_letter_code
_entity_poly.pdbx_strand_id
1 'polypeptide(L)' 'MTKITSSDDVKVQLTDNTNAIVWSRLVTKAGRAIETATWLRIADGKISEIRTVFDPRAAGGR' A
#
# COMPACT_ATOMS: atom_id res chain seq x y z
N MET A 1 -15.67 -13.17 -10.68
CA MET A 1 -15.05 -12.22 -9.72
C MET A 1 -13.71 -12.77 -9.29
N THR A 2 -12.62 -12.19 -9.77
CA THR A 2 -11.27 -12.67 -9.48
C THR A 2 -10.88 -12.27 -8.07
N LYS A 3 -10.81 -13.25 -7.16
CA LYS A 3 -10.35 -13.08 -5.78
C LYS A 3 -8.90 -12.58 -5.82
N ILE A 4 -8.69 -11.30 -5.50
CA ILE A 4 -7.37 -10.71 -5.24
C ILE A 4 -7.05 -11.06 -3.79
N THR A 5 -6.05 -11.92 -3.58
CA THR A 5 -5.47 -12.17 -2.27
C THR A 5 -4.15 -11.42 -2.27
N SER A 6 -4.19 -10.13 -1.94
CA SER A 6 -2.99 -9.34 -1.64
C SER A 6 -2.71 -9.49 -0.16
N SER A 7 -1.53 -10.02 0.18
CA SER A 7 -0.99 -9.93 1.54
C SER A 7 -0.14 -8.67 1.59
N ASP A 8 -0.48 -7.74 2.46
CA ASP A 8 0.38 -6.59 2.79
C ASP A 8 1.18 -6.94 4.05
N ASP A 9 2.50 -7.06 3.89
CA ASP A 9 3.42 -7.16 5.02
C ASP A 9 3.88 -5.74 5.38
N VAL A 10 3.34 -5.20 6.48
CA VAL A 10 3.64 -3.85 6.97
C VAL A 10 5.02 -3.84 7.61
N LYS A 11 5.96 -3.12 7.00
CA LYS A 11 7.34 -3.01 7.48
C LYS A 11 7.53 -1.90 8.49
N VAL A 12 6.91 -0.75 8.24
CA VAL A 12 7.01 0.44 9.07
C VAL A 12 5.69 1.20 8.99
N GLN A 13 5.23 1.71 10.13
CA GLN A 13 4.08 2.60 10.21
C GLN A 13 4.46 3.85 11.03
N LEU A 14 4.19 5.02 10.47
CA LEU A 14 4.21 6.29 11.19
C LEU A 14 2.79 6.84 11.18
N THR A 15 2.32 7.37 12.31
CA THR A 15 0.95 7.86 12.45
C THR A 15 0.88 9.13 13.28
N ASP A 16 -0.03 10.01 12.89
CA ASP A 16 -0.55 11.09 13.72
C ASP A 16 -2.08 10.97 13.81
N ASN A 17 -2.77 11.98 14.36
CA ASN A 17 -4.22 11.97 14.56
C ASN A 17 -5.03 11.94 13.25
N THR A 18 -4.44 12.37 12.14
CA THR A 18 -5.12 12.62 10.86
C THR A 18 -4.47 11.89 9.70
N ASN A 19 -3.28 11.32 9.88
CA ASN A 19 -2.53 10.67 8.82
C ASN A 19 -1.83 9.40 9.30
N ALA A 20 -1.66 8.45 8.39
CA ALA A 20 -0.73 7.35 8.53
C ALA A 20 0.11 7.20 7.27
N ILE A 21 1.38 6.82 7.42
CA ILE A 21 2.22 6.33 6.31
C ILE A 21 2.63 4.90 6.63
N VAL A 22 2.39 4.01 5.69
CA VAL A 22 2.67 2.58 5.78
C VAL A 22 3.61 2.19 4.65
N TRP A 23 4.74 1.57 4.99
CA TRP A 23 5.58 0.88 4.02
C TRP A 23 5.17 -0.58 3.99
N SER A 24 4.84 -1.10 2.81
CA SER A 24 4.41 -2.49 2.65
C SER A 24 5.00 -3.15 1.42
N ARG A 25 5.07 -4.47 1.46
CA ARG A 25 5.44 -5.32 0.33
C ARG A 25 4.21 -5.95 -0.28
N LEU A 26 3.80 -5.45 -1.46
CA LEU A 26 2.66 -5.95 -2.21
C LEU A 26 3.09 -7.16 -3.06
N VAL A 27 2.61 -8.35 -2.70
CA VAL A 27 2.86 -9.58 -3.49
C VAL A 27 1.72 -9.81 -4.48
N THR A 28 2.02 -9.74 -5.77
CA THR A 28 1.06 -10.05 -6.84
C THR A 28 1.03 -11.56 -7.13
N LYS A 29 -0.05 -12.07 -7.75
CA LYS A 29 -0.16 -13.49 -8.16
C LYS A 29 0.97 -13.95 -9.08
N ALA A 30 1.61 -13.03 -9.80
CA ALA A 30 2.77 -13.32 -10.64
C ALA A 30 4.07 -13.57 -9.83
N GLY A 31 3.99 -13.61 -8.50
CA GLY A 31 5.13 -13.84 -7.61
C GLY A 31 6.06 -12.62 -7.48
N ARG A 32 5.79 -11.54 -8.22
CA ARG A 32 6.55 -10.30 -8.13
C ARG A 32 6.04 -9.49 -6.95
N ALA A 33 6.97 -9.20 -6.04
CA ALA A 33 6.74 -8.32 -4.91
C ALA A 33 7.14 -6.89 -5.28
N ILE A 34 6.29 -5.93 -4.92
CA ILE A 34 6.47 -4.51 -5.16
C ILE A 34 6.53 -3.82 -3.80
N GLU A 35 7.62 -3.12 -3.53
CA GLU A 35 7.69 -2.25 -2.35
C GLU A 35 6.84 -1.01 -2.60
N THR A 36 5.99 -0.68 -1.64
CA THR A 36 5.10 0.48 -1.70
C THR A 36 5.25 1.34 -0.45
N ALA A 37 4.99 2.64 -0.60
CA ALA A 37 4.67 3.51 0.51
C ALA A 37 3.28 4.08 0.30
N THR A 38 2.40 3.91 1.27
CA THR A 38 1.01 4.35 1.22
C THR A 38 0.77 5.38 2.31
N TRP A 39 0.42 6.60 1.90
CA TRP A 39 -0.12 7.62 2.78
C TRP A 39 -1.64 7.50 2.83
N LEU A 40 -2.19 7.61 4.04
CA LEU A 40 -3.61 7.54 4.36
C LEU A 40 -3.99 8.80 5.12
N ARG A 41 -5.09 9.44 4.74
CA ARG A 41 -5.76 10.43 5.59
C ARG A 41 -6.87 9.75 6.38
N ILE A 42 -6.95 10.06 7.67
CA ILE A 42 -7.98 9.57 8.58
C ILE A 42 -8.87 10.74 8.99
N ALA A 43 -10.17 10.58 8.78
CA ALA A 43 -11.22 11.50 9.23
C ALA A 43 -12.35 10.68 9.86
N ASP A 44 -12.85 11.10 11.03
CA ASP A 44 -13.91 10.42 11.77
C ASP A 44 -13.64 8.92 12.02
N GLY A 45 -12.37 8.61 12.32
CA GLY A 45 -11.90 7.24 12.56
C GLY A 45 -11.87 6.34 11.31
N LYS A 46 -12.05 6.91 10.12
CA LYS A 46 -12.06 6.18 8.84
C LYS A 46 -11.03 6.75 7.88
N ILE A 47 -10.53 5.91 6.97
CA ILE A 47 -9.67 6.37 5.88
C ILE A 47 -10.53 7.18 4.91
N SER A 48 -10.17 8.46 4.71
CA SER A 48 -10.87 9.37 3.79
C SER A 48 -10.12 9.60 2.48
N GLU A 49 -8.79 9.43 2.48
CA GLU A 49 -7.94 9.56 1.29
C GLU A 49 -6.81 8.53 1.33
N ILE A 50 -6.37 8.08 0.15
CA ILE A 50 -5.26 7.14 -0.02
C ILE A 50 -4.38 7.63 -1.16
N ARG A 51 -3.06 7.67 -0.95
CA ARG A 51 -2.06 7.85 -2.00
C ARG A 51 -0.97 6.81 -1.85
N THR A 52 -0.73 6.03 -2.89
CA THR A 52 0.32 5.02 -2.90
C THR A 52 1.36 5.37 -3.94
N VAL A 53 2.64 5.28 -3.56
CA VAL A 53 3.78 5.40 -4.46
C VAL A 53 4.52 4.07 -4.53
N PHE A 54 4.95 3.70 -5.73
CA PHE A 54 5.70 2.49 -6.01
C PHE A 54 6.51 2.66 -7.30
N ASP A 55 7.51 1.80 -7.53
CA ASP A 55 8.23 1.77 -8.80
C ASP A 55 7.40 1.01 -9.87
N PRO A 56 6.91 1.67 -10.93
CA PRO A 56 6.09 1.00 -11.95
C PRO A 56 6.86 -0.05 -12.76
N ARG A 57 8.20 0.05 -12.84
CA ARG A 57 9.05 -0.95 -13.49
C ARG A 57 9.04 -2.26 -12.70
N ALA A 58 8.84 -2.17 -11.38
CA ALA A 58 8.64 -3.31 -10.50
C ALA A 58 7.28 -3.99 -10.71
N ALA A 59 6.30 -3.29 -11.29
CA ALA A 59 4.99 -3.86 -11.63
C ALA A 59 4.94 -4.52 -13.02
N GLY A 60 6.01 -4.42 -13.81
CA GLY A 60 6.04 -4.91 -15.19
C GLY A 60 5.47 -3.93 -16.21
N GLY A 61 5.23 -2.68 -15.80
CA GLY A 61 5.00 -1.58 -16.73
C GLY A 61 6.28 -1.26 -17.49
N ARG A 62 6.20 -1.26 -18.82
CA ARG A 62 7.23 -0.72 -19.71
C ARG A 62 7.36 0.79 -19.53
#